data_AF-A0A6M0QRP6-F1
#
_entry.id   AF-A0A6M0QRP6-F1
#
_cell.length_a   1.000
_cell.length_b   1.000
_cell.length_c   1.000
_cell.angle_alpha   90.00
_cell.angle_beta   90.00
_cell.angle_gamma   90.00
#
_symmetry.space_group_name_H-M   'P 1'
#
loop_
_entity.id
_entity.type
_entity.pdbx_description
1 polymer ?
#
loop_
_entity_poly.entity_id
_entity_poly.type
_entity_poly.pdbx_seq_one_letter_code
_entity_poly.pdbx_strand_id
1 'polypeptide(L)'
;MGQAAKRHPDELIFDLLARGFASPCYDGQNFFDTDHPVKDAEGNDTTVANTDGGTGDAWFLLDTSRGVRPMIWQERDGYEFQQLTRPEDEHVFIHDKYLYGLRARVNAGFGLWQLAWGSKQALNSTNYATARAAMMGFTADGGRKLGIVPNVLVVPPSLEEAALHLVNTETKDGGGSNPWKGTAKVIVTPYL
;
A
#
# COMPACT_ATOMS: atom_id res chain seq x y z
N MET A 1 3.82 -17.21 -18.41
CA MET A 1 3.23 -15.92 -18.87
C MET A 1 1.94 -15.57 -18.13
N GLY A 2 0.86 -16.37 -18.20
CA GLY A 2 -0.43 -15.99 -17.58
C GLY A 2 -0.40 -15.72 -16.06
N GLN A 3 0.26 -16.58 -15.27
CA GLN A 3 0.39 -16.37 -13.82
C GLN A 3 1.22 -15.13 -13.46
N ALA A 4 2.29 -14.85 -14.23
CA ALA A 4 3.12 -13.66 -14.03
C ALA A 4 2.35 -12.38 -14.37
N ALA A 5 1.60 -12.37 -15.48
CA ALA A 5 0.74 -11.25 -15.86
C ALA A 5 -0.32 -10.93 -14.80
N LYS A 6 -0.88 -11.97 -14.15
CA LYS A 6 -1.85 -11.79 -13.06
C LYS A 6 -1.22 -11.21 -11.79
N ARG A 7 0.06 -11.48 -11.51
CA ARG A 7 0.80 -11.00 -10.31
C ARG A 7 1.44 -9.63 -10.51
N HIS A 8 1.73 -9.24 -11.74
CA HIS A 8 2.40 -7.98 -12.06
C HIS A 8 1.76 -6.72 -11.43
N PRO A 9 0.42 -6.60 -11.31
CA PRO A 9 -0.18 -5.49 -10.56
C PRO A 9 0.20 -5.48 -9.07
N ASP A 10 0.19 -6.65 -8.42
CA ASP A 10 0.56 -6.78 -7.00
C ASP A 10 2.03 -6.41 -6.80
N GLU A 11 2.92 -6.90 -7.67
CA GLU A 11 4.36 -6.59 -7.65
C GLU A 11 4.58 -5.07 -7.74
N LEU A 12 3.93 -4.38 -8.67
CA LEU A 12 4.09 -2.93 -8.84
C LEU A 12 3.49 -2.11 -7.68
N ILE A 13 2.34 -2.52 -7.15
CA ILE A 13 1.68 -1.79 -6.06
C ILE A 13 2.47 -1.94 -4.76
N PHE A 14 2.92 -3.15 -4.42
CA PHE A 14 3.65 -3.39 -3.18
C PHE A 14 5.10 -2.89 -3.25
N ASP A 15 5.77 -2.98 -4.42
CA ASP A 15 7.07 -2.32 -4.62
C ASP A 15 6.95 -0.80 -4.43
N LEU A 16 5.93 -0.18 -5.02
CA LEU A 16 5.69 1.26 -4.84
C LEU A 16 5.43 1.61 -3.38
N LEU A 17 4.62 0.80 -2.67
CA LEU A 17 4.34 0.99 -1.24
C LEU A 17 5.63 0.92 -0.41
N ALA A 18 6.47 -0.09 -0.62
CA ALA A 18 7.76 -0.23 0.06
C ALA A 18 8.69 0.97 -0.23
N ARG A 19 8.70 1.45 -1.47
CA ARG A 19 9.48 2.60 -1.92
C ARG A 19 8.94 3.95 -1.42
N GLY A 20 7.76 3.99 -0.82
CA GLY A 20 7.14 5.20 -0.29
C GLY A 20 7.98 5.95 0.75
N PHE A 21 8.87 5.26 1.47
CA PHE A 21 9.81 5.89 2.42
C PHE A 21 10.94 6.68 1.74
N ALA A 22 11.15 6.51 0.43
CA ALA A 22 12.28 7.08 -0.30
C ALA A 22 11.88 7.70 -1.65
N SER A 23 10.59 7.74 -1.98
CA SER A 23 10.08 8.25 -3.24
C SER A 23 9.11 9.39 -2.97
N PRO A 24 9.29 10.55 -3.63
CA PRO A 24 8.43 11.70 -3.41
C PRO A 24 7.01 11.45 -3.90
N CYS A 25 6.04 12.04 -3.20
CA CYS A 25 4.65 12.07 -3.58
C CYS A 25 4.26 13.46 -4.14
N TYR A 26 2.96 13.75 -4.25
CA TYR A 26 2.48 14.93 -4.96
C TYR A 26 2.88 16.28 -4.31
N ASP A 27 3.22 16.27 -3.02
CA ASP A 27 3.64 17.46 -2.27
C ASP A 27 5.17 17.66 -2.24
N GLY A 28 5.93 16.79 -2.89
CA GLY A 28 7.40 16.83 -2.95
C GLY A 28 8.12 16.14 -1.79
N GLN A 29 7.41 15.77 -0.72
CA GLN A 29 7.95 14.93 0.36
C GLN A 29 7.83 13.44 0.00
N ASN A 30 8.61 12.58 0.66
CA ASN A 30 8.43 11.13 0.50
C ASN A 30 6.99 10.73 0.86
N PHE A 31 6.44 9.67 0.26
CA PHE A 31 5.07 9.27 0.57
C PHE A 31 4.86 8.88 2.04
N PHE A 32 5.91 8.36 2.69
CA PHE A 32 5.97 8.18 4.14
C PHE A 32 7.04 9.09 4.72
N ASP A 33 6.61 10.21 5.30
CA ASP A 33 7.48 11.29 5.75
C ASP A 33 6.95 11.92 7.04
N THR A 34 7.84 12.61 7.76
CA THR A 34 7.51 13.31 9.00
C THR A 34 7.00 14.73 8.75
N ASP A 35 7.21 15.26 7.54
CA ASP A 35 7.16 16.68 7.28
C ASP A 35 6.24 17.08 6.11
N HIS A 36 5.06 16.46 5.99
CA HIS A 36 4.10 16.85 4.95
C HIS A 36 3.53 18.26 5.19
N PRO A 37 3.68 19.20 4.25
CA PRO A 37 3.22 20.57 4.44
C PRO A 37 1.68 20.66 4.38
N VAL A 38 1.08 21.27 5.40
CA VAL A 38 -0.37 21.53 5.47
C VAL A 38 -0.64 22.90 6.10
N LYS A 39 -1.88 23.37 6.01
CA LYS A 39 -2.33 24.57 6.73
C LYS A 39 -3.18 24.23 7.95
N ASP A 40 -2.84 24.82 9.09
CA ASP A 40 -3.64 24.69 10.31
C ASP A 40 -5.01 25.42 10.20
N ALA A 41 -5.80 25.43 11.28
CA ALA A 41 -7.12 26.05 11.30
C ALA A 41 -7.06 27.58 11.16
N GLU A 42 -5.95 28.17 11.58
CA GLU A 42 -5.66 29.60 11.51
C GLU A 42 -5.00 30.00 10.17
N GLY A 43 -4.67 29.03 9.32
CA GLY A 43 -4.07 29.21 8.00
C GLY A 43 -2.53 29.28 7.98
N ASN A 44 -1.88 29.06 9.12
CA ASN A 44 -0.42 29.00 9.23
C ASN A 44 0.09 27.68 8.65
N ASP A 45 1.31 27.74 8.11
CA ASP A 45 2.00 26.55 7.61
C ASP A 45 2.46 25.69 8.80
N THR A 46 2.17 24.40 8.72
CA THR A 46 2.61 23.39 9.69
C THR A 46 2.94 22.10 8.93
N THR A 47 3.50 21.11 9.64
CA THR A 47 3.81 19.81 9.06
C THR A 47 3.10 18.69 9.81
N VAL A 48 2.81 17.60 9.08
CA VAL A 48 2.17 16.41 9.60
C VAL A 48 2.97 15.18 9.18
N ALA A 49 3.19 14.28 10.14
CA ALA A 49 3.81 13.00 9.89
C ALA A 49 2.76 11.92 9.55
N ASN A 50 3.11 11.03 8.62
CA ASN A 50 2.37 9.78 8.40
C ASN A 50 3.25 8.53 8.60
N THR A 51 4.31 8.70 9.37
CA THR A 51 5.23 7.64 9.81
C THR A 51 5.76 7.94 11.21
N ASP A 52 6.13 6.89 11.94
CA ASP A 52 6.86 6.93 13.22
C ASP A 52 8.30 6.36 13.07
N GLY A 53 8.77 6.18 11.84
CA GLY A 53 10.10 5.69 11.53
C GLY A 53 10.34 4.27 12.02
N GLY A 54 11.54 4.02 12.56
CA GLY A 54 12.00 2.69 12.97
C GLY A 54 12.93 2.03 11.96
N THR A 55 13.47 0.87 12.31
CA THR A 55 14.48 0.15 11.52
C THR A 55 14.14 -1.33 11.28
N GLY A 56 12.98 -1.79 11.74
CA GLY A 56 12.51 -3.15 11.53
C GLY A 56 11.81 -3.32 10.19
N ASP A 57 11.14 -4.46 10.04
CA ASP A 57 10.31 -4.77 8.89
C ASP A 57 9.14 -3.79 8.79
N ALA A 58 8.92 -3.26 7.58
CA ALA A 58 7.90 -2.25 7.37
C ALA A 58 6.49 -2.85 7.38
N TRP A 59 5.55 -2.19 8.05
CA TRP A 59 4.12 -2.48 7.98
C TRP A 59 3.35 -1.20 7.69
N PHE A 60 2.21 -1.37 7.03
CA PHE A 60 1.43 -0.26 6.51
C PHE A 60 -0.03 -0.36 6.91
N LEU A 61 -0.59 0.73 7.41
CA LEU A 61 -2.00 0.84 7.73
C LEU A 61 -2.66 1.79 6.74
N LEU A 62 -3.70 1.31 6.05
CA LEU A 62 -4.30 2.00 4.91
C LEU A 62 -5.81 2.19 5.11
N ASP A 63 -6.34 3.32 4.65
CA ASP A 63 -7.77 3.52 4.42
C ASP A 63 -8.09 3.36 2.93
N THR A 64 -8.70 2.24 2.58
CA THR A 64 -9.13 1.91 1.21
C THR A 64 -10.65 2.02 1.02
N SER A 65 -11.37 2.59 1.98
CA SER A 65 -12.84 2.69 1.96
C SER A 65 -13.35 3.84 1.07
N ARG A 66 -12.47 4.77 0.72
CA ARG A 66 -12.79 6.01 0.01
C ARG A 66 -12.71 5.87 -1.51
N GLY A 67 -13.27 6.85 -2.22
CA GLY A 67 -13.22 6.90 -3.68
C GLY A 67 -11.80 7.03 -4.24
N VAL A 68 -10.92 7.75 -3.53
CA VAL A 68 -9.47 7.76 -3.81
C VAL A 68 -8.79 6.81 -2.85
N ARG A 69 -7.93 5.93 -3.38
CA ARG A 69 -7.12 4.99 -2.60
C ARG A 69 -5.71 5.52 -2.40
N PRO A 70 -5.00 5.10 -1.33
CA PRO A 70 -3.61 5.51 -1.11
C PRO A 70 -2.68 5.04 -2.22
N MET A 71 -2.91 3.84 -2.77
CA MET A 71 -2.23 3.36 -3.98
C MET A 71 -3.21 3.35 -5.15
N ILE A 72 -2.80 3.92 -6.29
CA ILE A 72 -3.61 4.03 -7.49
C ILE A 72 -3.00 3.17 -8.59
N TRP A 73 -3.80 2.23 -9.09
CA TRP A 73 -3.45 1.45 -10.28
C TRP A 73 -3.95 2.18 -11.52
N GLN A 74 -3.04 2.44 -12.45
CA GLN A 74 -3.34 3.08 -13.73
C GLN A 74 -3.11 2.10 -14.87
N GLU A 75 -4.18 1.81 -15.60
CA GLU A 75 -4.16 0.97 -16.78
C GLU A 75 -4.41 1.82 -18.02
N ARG A 76 -3.47 1.79 -18.97
CA ARG A 76 -3.61 2.44 -20.28
C ARG A 76 -3.96 1.43 -21.36
N ASP A 77 -3.20 0.33 -21.43
CA ASP A 77 -3.49 -0.82 -22.28
C ASP A 77 -3.50 -2.07 -21.37
N GLY A 78 -4.59 -2.84 -21.40
CA GLY A 78 -4.72 -4.05 -20.58
C GLY A 78 -3.83 -5.20 -21.02
N TYR A 79 -3.82 -6.27 -20.22
CA TYR A 79 -3.01 -7.45 -20.48
C TYR A 79 -3.59 -8.27 -21.64
N GLU A 80 -3.02 -8.10 -22.83
CA GLU A 80 -3.43 -8.80 -24.04
C GLU A 80 -2.41 -9.87 -24.42
N PHE A 81 -2.89 -11.11 -24.60
CA PHE A 81 -2.08 -12.21 -25.10
C PHE A 81 -1.93 -12.10 -26.61
N GLN A 82 -0.69 -12.24 -27.09
CA GLN A 82 -0.35 -12.18 -28.51
C GLN A 82 0.37 -13.46 -28.92
N GLN A 83 0.11 -13.92 -30.14
CA GLN A 83 0.72 -15.15 -30.66
C GLN A 83 1.04 -15.03 -32.15
N LEU A 84 2.21 -15.54 -32.55
CA LEU A 84 2.58 -15.81 -33.94
C LEU A 84 2.77 -17.31 -34.06
N THR A 85 1.70 -17.99 -34.45
CA THR A 85 1.60 -19.45 -34.49
C THR A 85 1.20 -19.98 -35.85
N ARG A 86 1.00 -19.12 -36.85
CA ARG A 86 0.56 -19.56 -38.17
C ARG A 86 1.77 -20.12 -38.92
N PRO A 87 1.65 -21.27 -39.60
CA PRO A 87 2.75 -21.83 -40.39
C PRO A 87 3.28 -20.86 -41.46
N GLU A 88 2.42 -19.97 -41.96
CA GLU A 88 2.76 -18.93 -42.93
C GLU A 88 3.41 -17.67 -42.32
N ASP A 89 3.54 -17.55 -40.99
CA ASP A 89 4.24 -16.43 -40.36
C ASP A 89 5.75 -16.54 -40.67
N GLU A 90 6.37 -15.46 -41.14
CA GLU A 90 7.79 -15.44 -41.57
C GLU A 90 8.75 -16.01 -40.51
N HIS A 91 8.54 -15.65 -39.24
CA HIS A 91 9.36 -16.13 -38.14
C HIS A 91 9.21 -17.65 -37.94
N VAL A 92 7.99 -18.18 -38.08
CA VAL A 92 7.73 -19.62 -37.95
C VAL A 92 8.40 -20.35 -39.12
N PHE A 93 8.24 -19.84 -40.34
CA PHE A 93 8.82 -20.46 -41.54
C PHE A 93 10.35 -20.48 -41.53
N ILE A 94 11.02 -19.37 -41.17
CA ILE A 94 12.48 -19.27 -41.21
C ILE A 94 13.13 -19.97 -40.00
N HIS A 95 12.53 -19.87 -38.81
CA HIS A 95 13.17 -20.29 -37.56
C HIS A 95 12.56 -21.54 -36.92
N ASP A 96 11.46 -22.07 -37.48
CA ASP A 96 10.70 -23.20 -36.92
C ASP A 96 10.35 -23.00 -35.43
N LYS A 97 9.95 -21.78 -35.09
CA LYS A 97 9.64 -21.35 -33.72
C LYS A 97 8.35 -20.53 -33.68
N TYR A 98 7.43 -20.98 -32.84
CA TYR A 98 6.24 -20.23 -32.46
C TYR A 98 6.54 -19.22 -31.37
N LEU A 99 6.01 -18.00 -31.51
CA LEU A 99 6.20 -16.93 -30.54
C LEU A 99 4.90 -16.65 -29.79
N TYR A 100 5.06 -16.44 -28.48
CA TYR A 100 4.00 -16.03 -27.59
C TYR A 100 4.48 -14.81 -26.81
N GLY A 101 3.64 -13.80 -26.74
CA GLY A 101 3.94 -12.54 -26.10
C GLY A 101 2.76 -12.04 -25.28
N LEU A 102 3.04 -11.03 -24.47
CA LEU A 102 2.01 -10.30 -23.75
C LEU A 102 2.29 -8.81 -23.88
N ARG A 103 1.25 -8.05 -24.19
CA ARG A 103 1.30 -6.59 -24.28
C ARG A 103 0.46 -6.01 -23.14
N ALA A 104 1.05 -5.08 -22.39
CA ALA A 104 0.36 -4.29 -21.39
C ALA A 104 1.07 -2.94 -21.23
N ARG A 105 0.31 -1.89 -20.90
CA ARG A 105 0.85 -0.59 -20.48
C ARG A 105 0.11 -0.14 -19.23
N VAL A 106 0.78 -0.32 -18.11
CA VAL A 106 0.22 -0.12 -16.77
C VAL A 106 1.25 0.54 -15.86
N ASN A 107 0.79 1.18 -14.79
CA ASN A 107 1.65 1.74 -13.76
C ASN A 107 0.93 1.80 -12.40
N ALA A 108 1.70 1.87 -11.32
CA ALA A 108 1.20 2.22 -9.99
C ALA A 108 1.65 3.63 -9.62
N GLY A 109 0.82 4.37 -8.90
CA GLY A 109 1.13 5.72 -8.41
C GLY A 109 0.60 5.98 -7.00
N PHE A 110 1.22 6.95 -6.33
CA PHE A 110 0.77 7.41 -5.02
C PHE A 110 -0.52 8.24 -5.15
N GLY A 111 -1.47 7.97 -4.26
CA GLY A 111 -2.63 8.80 -4.01
C GLY A 111 -2.36 9.80 -2.88
N LEU A 112 -3.32 9.94 -1.97
CA LEU A 112 -3.23 10.84 -0.82
C LEU A 112 -2.45 10.18 0.32
N TRP A 113 -1.41 10.85 0.82
CA TRP A 113 -0.57 10.36 1.91
C TRP A 113 -1.34 10.24 3.23
N GLN A 114 -2.38 11.06 3.43
CA GLN A 114 -3.24 11.03 4.63
C GLN A 114 -3.95 9.66 4.78
N LEU A 115 -4.15 8.94 3.68
CA LEU A 115 -4.85 7.65 3.67
C LEU A 115 -3.94 6.46 4.00
N ALA A 116 -2.67 6.71 4.30
CA ALA A 116 -1.69 5.69 4.60
C ALA A 116 -0.83 6.08 5.80
N TRP A 117 -0.48 5.09 6.61
CA TRP A 117 0.55 5.18 7.64
C TRP A 117 1.59 4.10 7.38
N GLY A 118 2.86 4.48 7.34
CA GLY A 118 3.98 3.54 7.18
C GLY A 118 4.83 3.51 8.43
N SER A 119 5.10 2.33 8.97
CA SER A 119 5.93 2.17 10.18
C SER A 119 6.96 1.07 9.99
N LYS A 120 8.15 1.28 10.57
CA LYS A 120 9.21 0.27 10.72
C LYS A 120 9.48 -0.01 12.21
N GLN A 121 8.56 0.38 13.09
CA GLN A 121 8.57 0.01 14.49
C GLN A 121 8.06 -1.42 14.66
N ALA A 122 8.27 -2.02 15.83
CA ALA A 122 7.71 -3.34 16.13
C ALA A 122 6.16 -3.32 16.02
N LEU A 123 5.58 -4.27 15.29
CA LEU A 123 4.13 -4.39 15.18
C LEU A 123 3.54 -4.94 16.47
N ASN A 124 2.94 -4.06 17.27
CA ASN A 124 2.29 -4.39 18.54
C ASN A 124 1.06 -3.49 18.77
N SER A 125 0.29 -3.78 19.83
CA SER A 125 -0.91 -3.03 20.17
C SER A 125 -0.67 -1.53 20.39
N THR A 126 0.48 -1.15 20.93
CA THR A 126 0.77 0.27 21.22
C THR A 126 1.03 1.04 19.93
N ASN A 127 1.92 0.53 19.07
CA ASN A 127 2.27 1.19 17.82
C ASN A 127 1.09 1.19 16.82
N TYR A 128 0.31 0.11 16.79
CA TYR A 128 -0.92 0.06 16.01
C TYR A 128 -1.95 1.10 16.47
N ALA A 129 -2.13 1.27 17.79
CA ALA A 129 -3.03 2.28 18.35
C ALA A 129 -2.58 3.69 17.98
N THR A 130 -1.29 3.98 18.07
CA THR A 130 -0.70 5.27 17.67
C THR A 130 -0.95 5.56 16.19
N ALA A 131 -0.62 4.62 15.31
CA ALA A 131 -0.83 4.75 13.87
C ALA A 131 -2.31 5.00 13.53
N ARG A 132 -3.20 4.20 14.11
CA ARG A 132 -4.66 4.32 13.89
C ARG A 132 -5.19 5.66 14.40
N ALA A 133 -4.78 6.09 15.59
CA ALA A 133 -5.20 7.36 16.16
C ALA A 133 -4.69 8.55 15.35
N ALA A 134 -3.45 8.51 14.86
CA ALA A 134 -2.88 9.53 13.99
C ALA A 134 -3.68 9.66 12.69
N MET A 135 -3.94 8.54 12.00
CA MET A 135 -4.75 8.54 10.77
C MET A 135 -6.15 9.11 10.98
N MET A 136 -6.82 8.70 12.06
CA MET A 136 -8.17 9.21 12.40
C MET A 136 -8.15 10.68 12.84
N GLY A 137 -6.98 11.19 13.25
CA GLY A 137 -6.76 12.57 13.66
C GLY A 137 -6.47 13.53 12.51
N PHE A 138 -6.12 13.04 11.31
CA PHE A 138 -5.75 13.90 10.20
C PHE A 138 -6.85 14.88 9.78
N THR A 139 -6.41 16.10 9.48
CA THR A 139 -7.25 17.21 9.04
C THR A 139 -6.87 17.62 7.62
N ALA A 140 -7.85 18.15 6.90
CA ALA A 140 -7.60 18.94 5.70
C ALA A 140 -7.00 20.29 6.10
N ASP A 141 -6.50 21.02 5.11
CA ASP A 141 -6.17 22.43 5.25
C ASP A 141 -7.36 23.20 5.85
N GLY A 142 -7.09 24.04 6.86
CA GLY A 142 -8.13 24.75 7.61
C GLY A 142 -8.75 23.92 8.73
N GLY A 143 -8.13 22.81 9.13
CA GLY A 143 -8.45 22.09 10.39
C GLY A 143 -9.68 21.17 10.34
N ARG A 144 -10.33 21.01 9.19
CA ARG A 144 -11.48 20.11 9.06
C ARG A 144 -11.03 18.65 9.11
N LYS A 145 -11.54 17.86 10.06
CA LYS A 145 -11.27 16.41 10.13
C LYS A 145 -11.63 15.70 8.82
N LEU A 146 -10.72 14.85 8.35
CA LEU A 146 -10.94 14.08 7.12
C LEU A 146 -11.87 12.89 7.34
N GLY A 147 -12.00 12.40 8.58
CA GLY A 147 -12.83 11.25 8.96
C GLY A 147 -12.26 9.91 8.49
N ILE A 148 -10.94 9.81 8.40
CA ILE A 148 -10.23 8.64 7.87
C ILE A 148 -10.40 7.48 8.85
N VAL A 149 -10.69 6.29 8.33
CA VAL A 149 -10.83 5.09 9.16
C VAL A 149 -10.02 3.98 8.50
N PRO A 150 -8.81 3.70 9.01
CA PRO A 150 -7.98 2.66 8.41
C PRO A 150 -8.65 1.29 8.55
N ASN A 151 -8.61 0.53 7.47
CA ASN A 151 -9.33 -0.73 7.32
C ASN A 151 -8.47 -1.86 6.72
N VAL A 152 -7.26 -1.57 6.26
CA VAL A 152 -6.34 -2.57 5.69
C VAL A 152 -4.98 -2.45 6.35
N LEU A 153 -4.46 -3.58 6.86
CA LEU A 153 -3.12 -3.70 7.41
C LEU A 153 -2.28 -4.56 6.46
N VAL A 154 -1.25 -3.98 5.84
CA VAL A 154 -0.35 -4.67 4.91
C VAL A 154 0.95 -4.99 5.63
N VAL A 155 1.38 -6.25 5.58
CA VAL A 155 2.59 -6.73 6.27
C VAL A 155 3.40 -7.72 5.41
N PRO A 156 4.73 -7.79 5.60
CA PRO A 156 5.56 -8.87 5.07
C PRO A 156 5.29 -10.19 5.81
N PRO A 157 5.73 -11.34 5.26
CA PRO A 157 5.49 -12.65 5.88
C PRO A 157 6.13 -12.79 7.28
N SER A 158 7.22 -12.07 7.54
CA SER A 158 7.89 -12.04 8.86
C SER A 158 7.02 -11.45 9.98
N LEU A 159 6.04 -10.61 9.63
CA LEU A 159 5.13 -9.96 10.58
C LEU A 159 3.71 -10.55 10.55
N GLU A 160 3.47 -11.61 9.76
CA GLU A 160 2.16 -12.24 9.61
C GLU A 160 1.59 -12.70 10.95
N GLU A 161 2.38 -13.40 11.76
CA GLU A 161 1.95 -13.89 13.07
C GLU A 161 1.52 -12.73 13.98
N ALA A 162 2.35 -11.69 14.08
CA ALA A 162 2.06 -10.52 14.89
C ALA A 162 0.79 -9.78 14.41
N ALA A 163 0.59 -9.67 13.10
CA ALA A 163 -0.58 -9.02 12.51
C ALA A 163 -1.87 -9.81 12.80
N LEU A 164 -1.86 -11.12 12.56
CA LEU A 164 -3.01 -11.98 12.83
C LEU A 164 -3.32 -12.03 14.33
N HIS A 165 -2.29 -12.14 15.17
CA HIS A 165 -2.45 -12.08 16.61
C HIS A 165 -3.11 -10.75 17.04
N LEU A 166 -2.72 -9.64 16.44
CA LEU A 166 -3.22 -8.32 16.80
C LEU A 166 -4.68 -8.08 16.38
N VAL A 167 -5.07 -8.40 15.13
CA VAL A 167 -6.38 -7.97 14.60
C VAL A 167 -7.38 -9.10 14.35
N ASN A 168 -7.00 -10.38 14.51
CA ASN A 168 -7.91 -11.50 14.31
C ASN A 168 -8.27 -12.26 15.60
N THR A 169 -7.46 -12.16 16.66
CA THR A 169 -7.70 -12.92 17.90
C THR A 169 -8.84 -12.33 18.72
N GLU A 170 -9.52 -13.19 19.50
CA GLU A 170 -10.57 -12.78 20.44
C GLU A 170 -10.00 -12.12 21.70
N THR A 171 -8.80 -12.52 22.10
CA THR A 171 -8.19 -12.14 23.38
C THR A 171 -6.85 -11.47 23.16
N LYS A 172 -6.56 -10.44 23.96
CA LYS A 172 -5.24 -9.84 24.00
C LYS A 172 -4.26 -10.65 24.85
N ASP A 173 -2.98 -10.33 24.75
CA ASP A 173 -1.94 -10.85 25.64
C ASP A 173 -2.28 -10.55 27.12
N GLY A 174 -2.15 -11.57 27.96
CA GLY A 174 -2.52 -11.48 29.38
C GLY A 174 -4.02 -11.61 29.66
N GLY A 175 -4.85 -11.90 28.65
CA GLY A 175 -6.28 -12.17 28.79
C GLY A 175 -7.20 -10.95 28.68
N GLY A 176 -8.50 -11.21 28.55
CA GLY A 176 -9.52 -10.20 28.26
C GLY A 176 -9.74 -9.96 26.76
N SER A 177 -10.83 -9.27 26.40
CA SER A 177 -11.22 -9.05 25.01
C SER A 177 -10.20 -8.21 24.24
N ASN A 178 -9.92 -8.60 22.99
CA ASN A 178 -9.07 -7.85 22.08
C ASN A 178 -9.82 -6.64 21.50
N PRO A 179 -9.39 -5.39 21.76
CA PRO A 179 -10.05 -4.20 21.24
C PRO A 179 -9.81 -3.98 19.73
N TRP A 180 -8.77 -4.59 19.16
CA TRP A 180 -8.37 -4.38 17.76
C TRP A 180 -8.96 -5.41 16.81
N LYS A 181 -9.66 -6.41 17.34
CA LYS A 181 -10.24 -7.47 16.53
C LYS A 181 -11.18 -6.89 15.46
N GLY A 182 -10.92 -7.24 14.20
CA GLY A 182 -11.73 -6.81 13.06
C GLY A 182 -11.61 -5.33 12.68
N THR A 183 -10.69 -4.59 13.29
CA THR A 183 -10.49 -3.16 12.98
C THR A 183 -9.77 -2.93 11.64
N ALA A 184 -9.03 -3.92 11.15
CA ALA A 184 -8.43 -3.93 9.82
C ALA A 184 -8.36 -5.35 9.25
N LYS A 185 -8.43 -5.47 7.91
CA LYS A 185 -8.16 -6.69 7.17
C LYS A 185 -6.65 -6.82 6.94
N VAL A 186 -6.06 -7.94 7.34
CA VAL A 186 -4.65 -8.23 7.08
C VAL A 186 -4.45 -8.64 5.62
N ILE A 187 -3.47 -8.04 4.96
CA ILE A 187 -2.92 -8.45 3.68
C ILE A 187 -1.46 -8.80 3.92
N VAL A 188 -1.14 -10.08 3.79
CA VAL A 188 0.25 -10.57 3.83
C VAL A 188 0.75 -10.66 2.41
N THR A 189 1.92 -10.09 2.13
CA THR A 189 2.50 -10.10 0.78
C THR A 189 4.00 -10.35 0.83
N PRO A 190 4.56 -11.23 -0.03
CA PRO A 190 6.00 -11.48 -0.10
C PRO A 190 6.76 -10.40 -0.89
N TYR A 191 6.07 -9.37 -1.39
CA TYR A 191 6.65 -8.29 -2.20
C TYR A 191 6.99 -7.03 -1.37
N LEU A 192 7.04 -7.16 -0.04
CA LEU A 192 7.44 -6.12 0.91
C LEU A 192 8.77 -6.48 1.58
#